data_AF-A0A1Y4GF68-F1
#
_entry.id   AF-A0A1Y4GF68-F1
#
_cell.length_a   1.000
_cell.length_b   1.000
_cell.length_c   1.000
_cell.angle_alpha   90.00
_cell.angle_beta   90.00
_cell.angle_gamma   90.00
#
_symmetry.space_group_name_H-M   'P 1'
#
loop_
_entity.id
_entity.type
_entity.pdbx_description
1 polymer ?
#
loop_
_entity_poly.entity_id
_entity_poly.type
_entity_poly.pdbx_seq_one_letter_code
_entity_poly.pdbx_strand_id
1 'polypeptide(L)'
;MISSKSRKKKFFRALAVCAVALMFSTSVVISVEAANVAHPDGDASATGVNSTALGSTAKAEGNLSTAVGYGAHTDTTHEGTAIGYNAQTGGYQATASGSGANATALRSTATGAAAEASGTRATASGYNAEATKEDSTATGVNASASGTRSSAYGNAAQASAMESTAIGDGAIAEANHSSAFGVGAHAQGIQSTAIGHDSQASGVLSYASGYQANASGNESIAMGTNATSTGYANVAIGSNSQTANHYSVAVGANSSATAENSVAIGYDSIANRMNTVSFGNDTLKRQLTNIADGGVYQGSSDAVTGNQLWNAYQRMDDLKEDINIVGAHAAALSGLHPIQYDPDMPTTLSAAVGTYRDEYAVAVGVFHYTRETVMFNLGASICSDGDLMGRAGVSFAVGKGGEKSNKRAKDAASMQKRMDELEAMLAKLMEENEQNKQTIIELTSQLEAKN
;
A
#
# COMPACT_ATOMS: atom_id res chain seq x y z
N MET A 1 42.25 138.51 -10.04
CA MET A 1 42.25 137.63 -8.84
C MET A 1 42.05 136.19 -9.34
N ILE A 2 43.09 135.46 -9.75
CA ILE A 2 44.05 134.70 -8.92
C ILE A 2 43.35 133.85 -7.84
N SER A 3 43.36 132.52 -8.02
CA SER A 3 43.88 131.52 -7.06
C SER A 3 43.19 130.15 -7.31
N SER A 4 43.80 129.22 -8.06
CA SER A 4 44.79 128.25 -7.58
C SER A 4 44.31 127.37 -6.41
N LYS A 5 43.68 126.23 -6.71
CA LYS A 5 43.72 125.02 -5.84
C LYS A 5 43.32 123.73 -6.61
N SER A 6 43.96 123.52 -7.75
CA SER A 6 44.12 122.19 -8.38
C SER A 6 45.57 121.76 -8.17
N ARG A 7 45.81 120.50 -7.78
CA ARG A 7 47.09 119.89 -7.34
C ARG A 7 47.35 119.94 -5.82
N LYS A 8 46.69 119.08 -5.04
CA LYS A 8 47.19 118.56 -3.74
C LYS A 8 46.34 117.41 -3.14
N LYS A 9 45.78 116.52 -3.96
CA LYS A 9 45.08 115.29 -3.48
C LYS A 9 45.46 114.00 -4.22
N LYS A 10 46.56 114.00 -4.99
CA LYS A 10 47.07 112.81 -5.71
C LYS A 10 48.44 112.31 -5.23
N PHE A 11 48.94 112.76 -4.08
CA PHE A 11 50.30 112.44 -3.62
C PHE A 11 50.41 111.84 -2.19
N PHE A 12 49.29 111.46 -1.57
CA PHE A 12 49.28 110.71 -0.29
C PHE A 12 48.74 109.28 -0.46
N ARG A 13 48.95 108.70 -1.64
CA ARG A 13 48.55 107.32 -2.00
C ARG A 13 49.73 106.34 -2.12
N ALA A 14 50.93 106.69 -1.66
CA ALA A 14 52.13 105.87 -1.91
C ALA A 14 52.88 105.37 -0.65
N LEU A 15 52.45 105.69 0.57
CA LEU A 15 53.13 105.24 1.80
C LEU A 15 52.28 104.39 2.77
N ALA A 16 51.02 104.12 2.41
CA ALA A 16 50.16 103.16 3.13
C ALA A 16 50.03 101.82 2.39
N VAL A 17 50.81 101.62 1.33
CA VAL A 17 50.69 100.50 0.37
C VAL A 17 51.59 99.30 0.72
N CYS A 18 52.41 99.35 1.78
CA CYS A 18 53.34 98.25 2.12
C CYS A 18 53.15 97.59 3.50
N ALA A 19 52.23 98.04 4.36
CA ALA A 19 52.12 97.50 5.74
C ALA A 19 50.80 96.78 6.08
N VAL A 20 49.82 96.74 5.17
CA VAL A 20 48.54 96.02 5.37
C VAL A 20 48.37 94.85 4.40
N ALA A 21 49.30 94.67 3.45
CA ALA A 21 49.25 93.63 2.43
C ALA A 21 49.73 92.22 2.88
N LEU A 22 49.89 91.98 4.18
CA LEU A 22 50.44 90.70 4.70
C LEU A 22 49.65 90.07 5.86
N MET A 23 48.41 90.50 6.12
CA MET A 23 47.58 89.86 7.15
C MET A 23 46.14 89.58 6.67
N PHE A 24 46.00 88.37 6.14
CA PHE A 24 44.82 87.49 6.23
C PHE A 24 43.61 87.73 5.32
N SER A 25 43.70 87.09 4.15
CA SER A 25 42.69 86.22 3.52
C SER A 25 41.20 86.47 3.80
N THR A 26 40.50 87.02 2.81
CA THR A 26 39.07 86.74 2.60
C THR A 26 38.83 86.37 1.15
N SER A 27 38.24 85.19 0.97
CA SER A 27 37.96 84.53 -0.29
C SER A 27 37.03 85.36 -1.18
N VAL A 28 37.33 85.33 -2.47
CA VAL A 28 36.51 85.89 -3.55
C VAL A 28 35.10 85.28 -3.47
N VAL A 29 34.09 86.12 -3.27
CA VAL A 29 32.69 85.77 -3.53
C VAL A 29 32.50 85.85 -5.04
N ILE A 30 32.45 84.70 -5.70
CA ILE A 30 31.87 84.60 -7.04
C ILE A 30 30.36 84.59 -6.81
N SER A 31 29.68 85.69 -7.16
CA SER A 31 28.23 85.70 -7.29
C SER A 31 27.85 84.78 -8.45
N VAL A 32 27.48 83.54 -8.13
CA VAL A 32 26.66 82.73 -9.01
C VAL A 32 25.26 83.30 -8.89
N GLU A 33 24.84 84.04 -9.91
CA GLU A 33 23.45 84.39 -10.12
C GLU A 33 22.70 83.05 -10.27
N ALA A 34 22.06 82.61 -9.19
CA ALA A 34 21.09 81.54 -9.28
C ALA A 34 20.02 82.04 -10.25
N ALA A 35 19.97 81.45 -11.44
CA ALA A 35 18.81 81.58 -12.28
C ALA A 35 17.64 81.02 -11.47
N ASN A 36 16.87 81.91 -10.84
CA ASN A 36 15.57 81.61 -10.28
C ASN A 36 14.68 81.18 -11.44
N VAL A 37 14.67 79.88 -11.73
CA VAL A 37 13.53 79.27 -12.40
C VAL A 37 12.47 79.13 -11.31
N ALA A 38 11.73 80.20 -11.05
CA ALA A 38 10.51 80.11 -10.26
C ALA A 38 9.58 79.13 -11.01
N HIS A 39 9.51 77.90 -10.52
CA HIS A 39 8.54 76.92 -10.98
C HIS A 39 7.23 77.18 -10.20
N PRO A 40 6.05 77.12 -10.85
CA PRO A 40 4.76 77.45 -10.24
C PRO A 40 4.25 76.42 -9.22
N ASP A 41 5.05 75.42 -8.86
CA ASP A 41 4.68 74.31 -7.98
C ASP A 41 5.60 74.36 -6.74
N GLY A 42 5.00 74.30 -5.53
CA GLY A 42 5.61 74.74 -4.26
C GLY A 42 7.01 74.20 -3.94
N ASP A 43 7.74 74.93 -3.09
CA ASP A 43 9.13 74.63 -2.75
C ASP A 43 9.31 73.27 -2.03
N ALA A 44 10.49 72.66 -2.21
CA ALA A 44 10.92 71.55 -1.37
C ALA A 44 11.11 72.03 0.09
N SER A 45 10.68 71.23 1.07
CA SER A 45 10.70 71.56 2.49
C SER A 45 11.37 70.45 3.29
N ALA A 46 12.51 70.74 3.91
CA ALA A 46 13.22 69.83 4.80
C ALA A 46 13.21 70.43 6.22
N THR A 47 12.19 70.08 7.02
CA THR A 47 12.00 70.64 8.37
C THR A 47 12.56 69.77 9.49
N GLY A 48 12.83 68.49 9.22
CA GLY A 48 13.47 67.59 10.18
C GLY A 48 14.96 67.89 10.37
N VAL A 49 15.50 67.55 11.54
CA VAL A 49 16.94 67.68 11.82
C VAL A 49 17.71 66.72 10.92
N ASN A 50 18.76 67.21 10.23
CA ASN A 50 19.55 66.44 9.26
C ASN A 50 18.70 65.78 8.15
N SER A 51 17.59 66.42 7.75
CA SER A 51 16.74 65.94 6.67
C SER A 51 17.22 66.42 5.29
N THR A 52 16.81 65.71 4.24
CA THR A 52 17.06 66.06 2.83
C THR A 52 15.75 66.08 2.07
N ALA A 53 15.38 67.21 1.46
CA ALA A 53 14.25 67.31 0.53
C ALA A 53 14.73 67.79 -0.85
N LEU A 54 14.37 67.08 -1.92
CA LEU A 54 14.74 67.42 -3.30
C LEU A 54 13.56 67.18 -4.24
N GLY A 55 13.08 68.22 -4.92
CA GLY A 55 11.97 68.16 -5.87
C GLY A 55 10.81 69.07 -5.48
N SER A 56 10.03 69.54 -6.46
CA SER A 56 8.86 70.38 -6.21
C SER A 56 7.90 69.69 -5.24
N THR A 57 7.46 70.42 -4.22
CA THR A 57 6.56 69.99 -3.14
C THR A 57 7.04 68.79 -2.30
N ALA A 58 8.31 68.38 -2.43
CA ALA A 58 8.90 67.36 -1.59
C ALA A 58 8.96 67.82 -0.13
N LYS A 59 8.58 66.96 0.83
CA LYS A 59 8.48 67.27 2.26
C LYS A 59 9.21 66.23 3.10
N ALA A 60 10.38 66.58 3.61
CA ALA A 60 11.16 65.79 4.55
C ALA A 60 10.95 66.32 5.99
N GLU A 61 9.87 65.90 6.65
CA GLU A 61 9.46 66.48 7.94
C GLU A 61 10.06 65.76 9.16
N GLY A 62 10.42 64.49 9.03
CA GLY A 62 11.03 63.69 10.10
C GLY A 62 12.54 63.90 10.25
N ASN A 63 13.10 63.62 11.44
CA ASN A 63 14.55 63.69 11.66
C ASN A 63 15.30 62.61 10.87
N LEU A 64 16.47 62.95 10.30
CA LEU A 64 17.28 62.08 9.43
C LEU A 64 16.51 61.56 8.19
N SER A 65 15.41 62.21 7.81
CA SER A 65 14.57 61.78 6.70
C SER A 65 15.12 62.23 5.33
N THR A 66 14.79 61.48 4.28
CA THR A 66 15.13 61.81 2.90
C THR A 66 13.88 61.73 2.03
N ALA A 67 13.48 62.85 1.42
CA ALA A 67 12.39 62.94 0.44
C ALA A 67 12.93 63.43 -0.91
N VAL A 68 12.88 62.59 -1.95
CA VAL A 68 13.40 62.92 -3.28
C VAL A 68 12.35 62.61 -4.36
N GLY A 69 11.87 63.63 -5.06
CA GLY A 69 10.86 63.52 -6.12
C GLY A 69 9.72 64.52 -5.94
N TYR A 70 8.97 64.78 -7.01
CA TYR A 70 7.80 65.67 -6.94
C TYR A 70 6.79 65.12 -5.92
N GLY A 71 6.40 65.91 -4.92
CA GLY A 71 5.44 65.50 -3.89
C GLY A 71 5.87 64.34 -2.99
N ALA A 72 7.16 63.93 -3.00
CA ALA A 72 7.66 62.91 -2.09
C ALA A 72 7.52 63.40 -0.63
N HIS A 73 7.04 62.55 0.28
CA HIS A 73 6.71 62.96 1.64
C HIS A 73 7.17 61.93 2.68
N THR A 74 7.88 62.41 3.70
CA THR A 74 8.20 61.65 4.91
C THR A 74 7.62 62.39 6.12
N ASP A 75 6.79 61.73 6.92
CA ASP A 75 6.07 62.32 8.07
C ASP A 75 7.02 62.82 9.20
N THR A 76 6.51 63.78 9.97
CA THR A 76 7.09 64.58 11.07
C THR A 76 7.78 63.83 12.20
N THR A 77 7.50 62.54 12.39
CA THR A 77 7.88 61.84 13.63
C THR A 77 9.16 61.02 13.52
N HIS A 78 9.70 60.75 12.32
CA HIS A 78 10.63 59.62 12.18
C HIS A 78 11.68 59.66 11.05
N GLU A 79 12.69 58.77 11.15
CA GLU A 79 13.69 58.46 10.11
C GLU A 79 13.00 57.73 8.93
N GLY A 80 12.78 58.39 7.81
CA GLY A 80 12.12 57.78 6.63
C GLY A 80 12.85 58.11 5.33
N THR A 81 12.75 57.22 4.34
CA THR A 81 13.31 57.46 3.00
C THR A 81 12.20 57.32 1.95
N ALA A 82 11.74 58.43 1.38
CA ALA A 82 10.79 58.49 0.27
C ALA A 82 11.50 58.95 -1.02
N ILE A 83 11.55 58.10 -2.04
CA ILE A 83 12.18 58.40 -3.33
C ILE A 83 11.20 58.08 -4.46
N GLY A 84 10.79 59.08 -5.25
CA GLY A 84 9.88 58.93 -6.38
C GLY A 84 8.78 59.99 -6.40
N TYR A 85 8.09 60.10 -7.54
CA TYR A 85 6.89 60.95 -7.67
C TYR A 85 5.82 60.51 -6.66
N ASN A 86 5.42 61.38 -5.74
CA ASN A 86 4.46 61.10 -4.66
C ASN A 86 4.80 59.86 -3.81
N ALA A 87 6.08 59.49 -3.64
CA ALA A 87 6.47 58.45 -2.69
C ALA A 87 6.19 58.91 -1.26
N GLN A 88 5.64 58.05 -0.41
CA GLN A 88 5.21 58.40 0.95
C GLN A 88 5.76 57.44 2.00
N THR A 89 6.29 57.98 3.09
CA THR A 89 6.60 57.20 4.29
C THR A 89 5.89 57.78 5.51
N GLY A 90 5.13 56.96 6.23
CA GLY A 90 4.46 57.32 7.49
C GLY A 90 5.03 56.63 8.73
N GLY A 91 5.82 55.56 8.55
CA GLY A 91 6.35 54.77 9.66
C GLY A 91 7.80 55.10 10.04
N TYR A 92 8.19 54.74 11.27
CA TYR A 92 9.59 54.86 11.71
C TYR A 92 10.51 53.89 10.96
N GLN A 93 11.63 54.38 10.44
CA GLN A 93 12.58 53.61 9.62
C GLN A 93 11.93 53.00 8.37
N ALA A 94 10.88 53.65 7.83
CA ALA A 94 10.21 53.19 6.62
C ALA A 94 10.94 53.65 5.36
N THR A 95 10.90 52.82 4.31
CA THR A 95 11.49 53.11 3.00
C THR A 95 10.45 52.96 1.92
N ALA A 96 10.15 54.03 1.19
CA ALA A 96 9.30 54.03 0.01
C ALA A 96 10.12 54.48 -1.22
N SER A 97 10.26 53.61 -2.22
CA SER A 97 11.04 53.88 -3.43
C SER A 97 10.26 53.50 -4.68
N GLY A 98 9.79 54.48 -5.44
CA GLY A 98 8.95 54.29 -6.63
C GLY A 98 7.86 55.35 -6.74
N SER A 99 7.33 55.55 -7.95
CA SER A 99 6.21 56.49 -8.17
C SER A 99 4.97 56.01 -7.42
N GLY A 100 4.51 56.78 -6.43
CA GLY A 100 3.37 56.45 -5.58
C GLY A 100 3.63 55.30 -4.60
N ALA A 101 4.89 54.90 -4.37
CA ALA A 101 5.21 53.91 -3.35
C ALA A 101 4.81 54.42 -1.96
N ASN A 102 4.21 53.58 -1.12
CA ASN A 102 3.67 53.97 0.17
C ASN A 102 4.11 53.00 1.29
N ALA A 103 4.93 53.47 2.22
CA ALA A 103 5.42 52.70 3.36
C ALA A 103 4.97 53.36 4.69
N THR A 104 3.79 52.98 5.19
CA THR A 104 3.10 53.71 6.28
C THR A 104 3.40 53.17 7.67
N ALA A 105 3.98 51.98 7.80
CA ALA A 105 4.18 51.31 9.09
C ALA A 105 5.65 51.23 9.53
N LEU A 106 5.89 50.96 10.82
CA LEU A 106 7.22 50.82 11.43
C LEU A 106 8.08 49.81 10.65
N ARG A 107 9.27 50.23 10.20
CA ARG A 107 10.26 49.45 9.44
C ARG A 107 9.70 48.79 8.18
N SER A 108 8.65 49.39 7.61
CA SER A 108 8.07 48.91 6.35
C SER A 108 8.93 49.34 5.16
N THR A 109 8.97 48.50 4.12
CA THR A 109 9.72 48.78 2.89
C THR A 109 8.80 48.58 1.69
N ALA A 110 8.52 49.64 0.93
CA ALA A 110 7.79 49.61 -0.33
C ALA A 110 8.73 50.00 -1.48
N THR A 111 9.03 49.09 -2.41
CA THR A 111 9.90 49.36 -3.56
C THR A 111 9.20 48.96 -4.86
N GLY A 112 8.89 49.92 -5.72
CA GLY A 112 8.13 49.73 -6.95
C GLY A 112 7.05 50.79 -7.09
N ALA A 113 6.63 51.08 -8.33
CA ALA A 113 5.55 52.05 -8.54
C ALA A 113 4.24 51.49 -7.94
N ALA A 114 3.54 52.33 -7.18
CA ALA A 114 2.34 51.98 -6.41
C ALA A 114 2.51 50.80 -5.41
N ALA A 115 3.74 50.43 -5.03
CA ALA A 115 3.93 49.42 -3.98
C ALA A 115 3.42 49.95 -2.63
N GLU A 116 2.69 49.12 -1.87
CA GLU A 116 2.15 49.47 -0.56
C GLU A 116 2.68 48.51 0.52
N ALA A 117 3.37 49.05 1.52
CA ALA A 117 3.78 48.35 2.72
C ALA A 117 3.16 49.03 3.96
N SER A 118 1.98 48.56 4.37
CA SER A 118 1.20 49.13 5.49
C SER A 118 1.24 48.29 6.77
N GLY A 119 1.94 47.14 6.76
CA GLY A 119 2.22 46.34 7.95
C GLY A 119 3.56 46.65 8.62
N THR A 120 3.64 46.47 9.95
CA THR A 120 4.92 46.58 10.68
C THR A 120 5.92 45.56 10.17
N ARG A 121 7.15 45.99 9.85
CA ARG A 121 8.21 45.16 9.24
C ARG A 121 7.80 44.52 7.90
N ALA A 122 6.76 45.05 7.25
CA ALA A 122 6.29 44.52 5.97
C ALA A 122 7.20 44.94 4.82
N THR A 123 7.34 44.07 3.82
CA THR A 123 8.12 44.34 2.61
C THR A 123 7.25 44.13 1.38
N ALA A 124 6.99 45.20 0.62
CA ALA A 124 6.35 45.15 -0.69
C ALA A 124 7.36 45.53 -1.77
N SER A 125 7.62 44.65 -2.73
CA SER A 125 8.59 44.85 -3.80
C SER A 125 8.00 44.47 -5.16
N GLY A 126 7.74 45.44 -6.03
CA GLY A 126 7.13 45.24 -7.34
C GLY A 126 6.11 46.33 -7.69
N TYR A 127 5.72 46.40 -8.96
CA TYR A 127 4.61 47.27 -9.36
C TYR A 127 3.33 46.82 -8.67
N ASN A 128 2.69 47.71 -7.90
CA ASN A 128 1.44 47.43 -7.20
C ASN A 128 1.52 46.21 -6.27
N ALA A 129 2.69 45.95 -5.67
CA ALA A 129 2.84 44.92 -4.64
C ALA A 129 2.27 45.41 -3.31
N GLU A 130 1.57 44.56 -2.57
CA GLU A 130 0.86 44.92 -1.32
C GLU A 130 1.29 44.01 -0.16
N ALA A 131 1.84 44.60 0.90
CA ALA A 131 2.20 43.90 2.14
C ALA A 131 1.55 44.62 3.33
N THR A 132 0.36 44.17 3.75
CA THR A 132 -0.56 44.95 4.58
C THR A 132 -0.64 44.51 6.05
N LYS A 133 0.08 43.45 6.43
CA LYS A 133 0.11 42.92 7.81
C LYS A 133 1.51 42.82 8.38
N GLU A 134 1.60 42.65 9.70
CA GLU A 134 2.88 42.48 10.38
C GLU A 134 3.69 41.33 9.77
N ASP A 135 4.97 41.57 9.51
CA ASP A 135 5.92 40.62 8.92
C ASP A 135 5.49 40.04 7.57
N SER A 136 4.56 40.69 6.87
CA SER A 136 4.16 40.26 5.53
C SER A 136 5.22 40.63 4.49
N THR A 137 5.45 39.75 3.51
CA THR A 137 6.36 40.00 2.40
C THR A 137 5.66 39.73 1.08
N ALA A 138 5.53 40.73 0.22
CA ALA A 138 5.01 40.61 -1.14
C ALA A 138 6.09 41.03 -2.15
N THR A 139 6.53 40.11 -3.00
CA THR A 139 7.53 40.38 -4.05
C THR A 139 7.02 39.90 -5.39
N GLY A 140 6.78 40.84 -6.32
CA GLY A 140 6.24 40.57 -7.64
C GLY A 140 5.23 41.63 -8.06
N VAL A 141 4.95 41.72 -9.36
CA VAL A 141 3.93 42.63 -9.89
C VAL A 141 2.55 42.16 -9.42
N ASN A 142 1.78 43.02 -8.73
CA ASN A 142 0.50 42.69 -8.12
C ASN A 142 0.55 41.57 -7.06
N ALA A 143 1.72 41.27 -6.48
CA ALA A 143 1.80 40.32 -5.37
C ALA A 143 1.09 40.89 -4.14
N SER A 144 0.29 40.11 -3.42
CA SER A 144 -0.43 40.54 -2.22
C SER A 144 -0.19 39.59 -1.05
N ALA A 145 0.41 40.11 0.02
CA ALA A 145 0.62 39.45 1.29
C ALA A 145 -0.22 40.16 2.36
N SER A 146 -1.44 39.67 2.59
CA SER A 146 -2.45 40.30 3.45
C SER A 146 -2.74 39.54 4.74
N GLY A 147 -2.01 38.45 4.99
CA GLY A 147 -1.99 37.74 6.27
C GLY A 147 -0.79 38.10 7.16
N THR A 148 -0.92 37.96 8.48
CA THR A 148 0.22 38.14 9.41
C THR A 148 1.29 37.09 9.16
N ARG A 149 2.57 37.51 9.06
CA ARG A 149 3.71 36.63 8.71
C ARG A 149 3.50 35.88 7.39
N SER A 150 2.72 36.43 6.46
CA SER A 150 2.48 35.84 5.14
C SER A 150 3.58 36.19 4.14
N SER A 151 3.74 35.36 3.12
CA SER A 151 4.78 35.55 2.09
C SER A 151 4.22 35.25 0.70
N ALA A 152 4.18 36.25 -0.18
CA ALA A 152 3.76 36.15 -1.57
C ALA A 152 4.93 36.47 -2.51
N TYR A 153 5.33 35.52 -3.35
CA TYR A 153 6.44 35.66 -4.31
C TYR A 153 5.96 35.27 -5.71
N GLY A 154 5.88 36.22 -6.64
CA GLY A 154 5.44 35.99 -8.01
C GLY A 154 4.46 37.06 -8.51
N ASN A 155 4.23 37.13 -9.82
CA ASN A 155 3.19 38.01 -10.35
C ASN A 155 1.81 37.52 -9.87
N ALA A 156 1.00 38.43 -9.33
CA ALA A 156 -0.33 38.11 -8.79
C ALA A 156 -0.37 36.99 -7.72
N ALA A 157 0.76 36.67 -7.08
CA ALA A 157 0.80 35.73 -5.95
C ALA A 157 0.03 36.30 -4.76
N GLN A 158 -0.80 35.50 -4.10
CA GLN A 158 -1.69 35.90 -3.01
C GLN A 158 -1.49 35.03 -1.78
N ALA A 159 -0.99 35.63 -0.70
CA ALA A 159 -0.86 34.99 0.62
C ALA A 159 -1.76 35.74 1.61
N SER A 160 -3.00 35.29 1.76
CA SER A 160 -4.08 36.07 2.40
C SER A 160 -4.36 35.70 3.86
N ALA A 161 -3.71 34.67 4.38
CA ALA A 161 -3.96 34.15 5.73
C ALA A 161 -2.70 34.12 6.62
N MET A 162 -2.88 33.87 7.92
CA MET A 162 -1.77 33.84 8.89
C MET A 162 -0.76 32.76 8.52
N GLU A 163 0.54 33.11 8.51
CA GLU A 163 1.64 32.19 8.18
C GLU A 163 1.45 31.46 6.84
N SER A 164 0.72 32.08 5.90
CA SER A 164 0.52 31.52 4.56
C SER A 164 1.69 31.87 3.62
N THR A 165 2.03 30.96 2.72
CA THR A 165 3.10 31.16 1.74
C THR A 165 2.61 30.85 0.33
N ALA A 166 2.70 31.79 -0.59
CA ALA A 166 2.37 31.62 -2.00
C ALA A 166 3.60 31.95 -2.86
N ILE A 167 4.09 30.99 -3.64
CA ILE A 167 5.25 31.14 -4.54
C ILE A 167 4.87 30.68 -5.94
N GLY A 168 4.78 31.60 -6.89
CA GLY A 168 4.44 31.33 -8.29
C GLY A 168 3.55 32.41 -8.90
N ASP A 169 3.51 32.45 -10.23
CA ASP A 169 2.56 33.30 -10.97
C ASP A 169 1.13 32.88 -10.65
N GLY A 170 0.34 33.78 -10.06
CA GLY A 170 -1.04 33.50 -9.63
C GLY A 170 -1.18 32.43 -8.54
N ALA A 171 -0.12 32.09 -7.79
CA ALA A 171 -0.22 31.17 -6.66
C ALA A 171 -1.09 31.76 -5.54
N ILE A 172 -1.97 30.98 -4.93
CA ILE A 172 -2.92 31.42 -3.90
C ILE A 172 -2.81 30.53 -2.65
N ALA A 173 -2.47 31.13 -1.52
CA ALA A 173 -2.50 30.52 -0.20
C ALA A 173 -3.45 31.34 0.71
N GLU A 174 -4.69 30.87 0.88
CA GLU A 174 -5.78 31.65 1.49
C GLU A 174 -6.24 31.15 2.86
N ALA A 175 -5.62 30.07 3.38
CA ALA A 175 -5.91 29.52 4.71
C ALA A 175 -4.71 29.56 5.66
N ASN A 176 -4.96 29.50 6.97
CA ASN A 176 -3.91 29.60 7.98
C ASN A 176 -2.90 28.46 7.83
N HIS A 177 -1.60 28.80 7.85
CA HIS A 177 -0.48 27.87 7.66
C HIS A 177 -0.52 27.13 6.31
N SER A 178 -1.25 27.63 5.31
CA SER A 178 -1.30 27.03 3.98
C SER A 178 -0.08 27.41 3.14
N SER A 179 0.34 26.52 2.25
CA SER A 179 1.48 26.78 1.36
C SER A 179 1.17 26.39 -0.08
N ALA A 180 1.32 27.31 -1.02
CA ALA A 180 1.12 27.11 -2.45
C ALA A 180 2.42 27.38 -3.21
N PHE A 181 2.92 26.40 -3.97
CA PHE A 181 4.16 26.49 -4.75
C PHE A 181 3.93 26.06 -6.20
N GLY A 182 3.92 26.99 -7.14
CA GLY A 182 3.69 26.72 -8.57
C GLY A 182 2.77 27.75 -9.21
N VAL A 183 2.79 27.83 -10.54
CA VAL A 183 1.89 28.70 -11.29
C VAL A 183 0.44 28.26 -11.06
N GLY A 184 -0.42 29.14 -10.57
CA GLY A 184 -1.82 28.82 -10.26
C GLY A 184 -2.03 27.79 -9.13
N ALA A 185 -0.98 27.44 -8.36
CA ALA A 185 -1.14 26.53 -7.22
C ALA A 185 -2.10 27.16 -6.18
N HIS A 186 -3.05 26.38 -5.65
CA HIS A 186 -4.11 26.88 -4.78
C HIS A 186 -4.24 26.06 -3.49
N ALA A 187 -3.77 26.61 -2.38
CA ALA A 187 -3.87 26.01 -1.05
C ALA A 187 -4.98 26.71 -0.23
N GLN A 188 -6.13 26.05 -0.09
CA GLN A 188 -7.36 26.59 0.52
C GLN A 188 -7.69 25.96 1.88
N GLY A 189 -7.11 24.80 2.19
CA GLY A 189 -7.29 24.16 3.48
C GLY A 189 -6.36 24.71 4.56
N ILE A 190 -6.80 24.72 5.81
CA ILE A 190 -5.92 25.02 6.96
C ILE A 190 -4.79 23.98 6.99
N GLN A 191 -3.54 24.45 7.13
CA GLN A 191 -2.34 23.61 7.07
C GLN A 191 -2.22 22.76 5.79
N SER A 192 -2.86 23.19 4.69
CA SER A 192 -2.76 22.51 3.40
C SER A 192 -1.48 22.88 2.65
N THR A 193 -1.04 22.01 1.75
CA THR A 193 0.09 22.27 0.87
C THR A 193 -0.24 21.88 -0.57
N ALA A 194 -0.11 22.82 -1.50
CA ALA A 194 -0.28 22.62 -2.93
C ALA A 194 1.06 22.88 -3.66
N ILE A 195 1.58 21.90 -4.38
CA ILE A 195 2.86 21.99 -5.12
C ILE A 195 2.63 21.57 -6.58
N GLY A 196 2.84 22.47 -7.54
CA GLY A 196 2.70 22.19 -8.96
C GLY A 196 1.78 23.18 -9.68
N HIS A 197 1.87 23.19 -11.00
CA HIS A 197 1.03 24.07 -11.81
C HIS A 197 -0.44 23.65 -11.69
N ASP A 198 -1.31 24.58 -11.30
CA ASP A 198 -2.73 24.38 -11.00
C ASP A 198 -3.02 23.28 -9.95
N SER A 199 -2.06 22.93 -9.08
CA SER A 199 -2.34 21.98 -7.98
C SER A 199 -3.30 22.61 -6.97
N GLN A 200 -4.27 21.85 -6.46
CA GLN A 200 -5.28 22.32 -5.51
C GLN A 200 -5.29 21.47 -4.25
N ALA A 201 -5.10 22.09 -3.09
CA ALA A 201 -5.21 21.46 -1.77
C ALA A 201 -6.28 22.19 -0.95
N SER A 202 -7.52 21.71 -1.02
CA SER A 202 -8.69 22.38 -0.41
C SER A 202 -9.17 21.75 0.90
N GLY A 203 -8.77 20.51 1.20
CA GLY A 203 -9.04 19.88 2.49
C GLY A 203 -8.15 20.40 3.62
N VAL A 204 -8.63 20.39 4.86
CA VAL A 204 -7.79 20.66 6.04
C VAL A 204 -6.69 19.61 6.13
N LEU A 205 -5.44 20.00 6.39
CA LEU A 205 -4.27 19.11 6.40
C LEU A 205 -4.04 18.33 5.09
N SER A 206 -4.59 18.81 3.97
CA SER A 206 -4.43 18.15 2.67
C SER A 206 -3.09 18.45 2.01
N TYR A 207 -2.62 17.52 1.17
CA TYR A 207 -1.38 17.64 0.43
C TYR A 207 -1.60 17.28 -1.04
N ALA A 208 -1.46 18.26 -1.94
CA ALA A 208 -1.53 18.08 -3.38
C ALA A 208 -0.16 18.37 -4.02
N SER A 209 0.37 17.43 -4.82
CA SER A 209 1.65 17.58 -5.50
C SER A 209 1.60 17.04 -6.93
N GLY A 210 1.79 17.89 -7.93
CA GLY A 210 1.75 17.56 -9.36
C GLY A 210 0.92 18.53 -10.19
N TYR A 211 1.07 18.49 -11.52
CA TYR A 211 0.23 19.27 -12.43
C TYR A 211 -1.23 18.89 -12.23
N GLN A 212 -2.09 19.86 -11.88
CA GLN A 212 -3.53 19.65 -11.63
C GLN A 212 -3.84 18.56 -10.58
N ALA A 213 -2.91 18.27 -9.65
CA ALA A 213 -3.21 17.39 -8.52
C ALA A 213 -4.27 18.03 -7.62
N ASN A 214 -5.28 17.27 -7.18
CA ASN A 214 -6.40 17.78 -6.38
C ASN A 214 -6.59 16.95 -5.11
N ALA A 215 -6.29 17.54 -3.95
CA ALA A 215 -6.53 16.98 -2.63
C ALA A 215 -7.64 17.77 -1.92
N SER A 216 -8.90 17.38 -2.12
CA SER A 216 -10.07 18.09 -1.58
C SER A 216 -10.65 17.45 -0.31
N GLY A 217 -10.24 16.23 0.02
CA GLY A 217 -10.60 15.59 1.28
C GLY A 217 -9.76 16.13 2.45
N ASN A 218 -10.33 16.20 3.64
CA ASN A 218 -9.55 16.50 4.85
C ASN A 218 -8.53 15.36 5.09
N GLU A 219 -7.31 15.73 5.48
CA GLU A 219 -6.16 14.81 5.66
C GLU A 219 -5.83 13.99 4.41
N SER A 220 -6.27 14.44 3.22
CA SER A 220 -6.07 13.72 1.97
C SER A 220 -4.74 14.05 1.30
N ILE A 221 -4.18 13.06 0.61
CA ILE A 221 -2.95 13.17 -0.17
C ILE A 221 -3.28 12.88 -1.64
N ALA A 222 -2.88 13.77 -2.55
CA ALA A 222 -2.92 13.58 -3.99
C ALA A 222 -1.53 13.89 -4.58
N MET A 223 -0.84 12.87 -5.10
CA MET A 223 0.50 13.01 -5.65
C MET A 223 0.58 12.44 -7.07
N GLY A 224 0.88 13.28 -8.06
CA GLY A 224 0.98 12.95 -9.48
C GLY A 224 0.13 13.86 -10.35
N THR A 225 0.44 13.89 -11.64
CA THR A 225 -0.34 14.65 -12.63
C THR A 225 -1.80 14.19 -12.65
N ASN A 226 -2.75 15.10 -12.40
CA ASN A 226 -4.18 14.85 -12.26
C ASN A 226 -4.57 13.84 -11.16
N ALA A 227 -3.70 13.57 -10.19
CA ALA A 227 -4.08 12.73 -9.05
C ALA A 227 -5.22 13.41 -8.28
N THR A 228 -6.27 12.67 -7.92
CA THR A 228 -7.48 13.22 -7.29
C THR A 228 -7.80 12.45 -6.01
N SER A 229 -7.88 13.15 -4.88
CA SER A 229 -8.15 12.58 -3.56
C SER A 229 -9.23 13.37 -2.84
N THR A 230 -10.48 12.87 -2.85
CA THR A 230 -11.63 13.67 -2.41
C THR A 230 -12.22 13.29 -1.05
N GLY A 231 -11.93 12.10 -0.55
CA GLY A 231 -12.46 11.60 0.73
C GLY A 231 -11.54 11.88 1.92
N TYR A 232 -12.10 11.81 3.13
CA TYR A 232 -11.35 11.93 4.38
C TYR A 232 -10.22 10.89 4.49
N ALA A 233 -9.02 11.35 4.85
CA ALA A 233 -7.83 10.54 5.07
C ALA A 233 -7.47 9.61 3.90
N ASN A 234 -7.71 10.08 2.67
CA ASN A 234 -7.41 9.33 1.46
C ASN A 234 -5.98 9.54 0.94
N VAL A 235 -5.48 8.57 0.18
CA VAL A 235 -4.16 8.64 -0.46
C VAL A 235 -4.25 8.25 -1.94
N ALA A 236 -4.09 9.20 -2.85
CA ALA A 236 -3.97 8.97 -4.30
C ALA A 236 -2.53 9.27 -4.75
N ILE A 237 -1.81 8.26 -5.24
CA ILE A 237 -0.41 8.39 -5.68
C ILE A 237 -0.26 7.78 -7.07
N GLY A 238 0.08 8.60 -8.06
CA GLY A 238 0.25 8.23 -9.47
C GLY A 238 -0.56 9.15 -10.38
N SER A 239 -0.13 9.28 -11.64
CA SER A 239 -0.86 10.11 -12.60
C SER A 239 -2.27 9.58 -12.83
N ASN A 240 -3.28 10.46 -12.78
CA ASN A 240 -4.71 10.13 -12.83
C ASN A 240 -5.16 9.09 -11.77
N SER A 241 -4.40 8.89 -10.69
CA SER A 241 -4.88 8.09 -9.57
C SER A 241 -6.08 8.76 -8.92
N GLN A 242 -7.06 7.98 -8.48
CA GLN A 242 -8.30 8.49 -7.92
C GLN A 242 -8.68 7.76 -6.64
N THR A 243 -9.06 8.54 -5.62
CA THR A 243 -9.76 8.05 -4.43
C THR A 243 -11.01 8.89 -4.18
N ALA A 244 -12.08 8.27 -3.67
CA ALA A 244 -13.38 8.93 -3.51
C ALA A 244 -13.94 8.87 -2.09
N ASN A 245 -14.28 7.68 -1.61
CA ASN A 245 -14.80 7.47 -0.24
C ASN A 245 -13.67 7.48 0.80
N HIS A 246 -14.03 7.50 2.08
CA HIS A 246 -13.06 7.67 3.19
C HIS A 246 -12.08 6.50 3.32
N TYR A 247 -10.89 6.82 3.83
CA TYR A 247 -9.81 5.86 4.16
C TYR A 247 -9.35 5.03 2.95
N SER A 248 -9.54 5.53 1.73
CA SER A 248 -9.19 4.79 0.52
C SER A 248 -7.79 5.16 0.02
N VAL A 249 -7.11 4.16 -0.56
CA VAL A 249 -5.72 4.27 -1.01
C VAL A 249 -5.60 3.78 -2.44
N ALA A 250 -5.19 4.64 -3.37
CA ALA A 250 -4.91 4.30 -4.75
C ALA A 250 -3.44 4.59 -5.06
N VAL A 251 -2.65 3.56 -5.36
CA VAL A 251 -1.22 3.67 -5.65
C VAL A 251 -0.91 3.05 -7.01
N GLY A 252 -0.57 3.90 -7.98
CA GLY A 252 -0.31 3.54 -9.37
C GLY A 252 -1.00 4.50 -10.32
N ALA A 253 -0.42 4.72 -11.51
CA ALA A 253 -1.09 5.52 -12.53
C ALA A 253 -2.44 4.90 -12.91
N ASN A 254 -3.47 5.73 -13.06
CA ASN A 254 -4.87 5.34 -13.30
C ASN A 254 -5.47 4.37 -12.26
N SER A 255 -4.84 4.17 -11.11
CA SER A 255 -5.44 3.36 -10.03
C SER A 255 -6.65 4.09 -9.43
N SER A 256 -7.68 3.35 -9.06
CA SER A 256 -8.96 3.90 -8.60
C SER A 256 -9.48 3.13 -7.39
N ALA A 257 -9.42 3.74 -6.21
CA ALA A 257 -10.00 3.21 -4.97
C ALA A 257 -11.24 4.03 -4.60
N THR A 258 -12.42 3.59 -5.04
CA THR A 258 -13.66 4.35 -4.91
C THR A 258 -14.55 3.87 -3.76
N ALA A 259 -14.29 2.70 -3.17
CA ALA A 259 -15.03 2.21 -2.01
C ALA A 259 -14.39 2.64 -0.68
N GLU A 260 -15.18 2.73 0.39
CA GLU A 260 -14.70 3.04 1.74
C GLU A 260 -13.68 2.00 2.23
N ASN A 261 -12.59 2.45 2.83
CA ASN A 261 -11.53 1.60 3.37
C ASN A 261 -11.02 0.56 2.35
N SER A 262 -10.88 0.98 1.09
CA SER A 262 -10.42 0.13 0.00
C SER A 262 -9.06 0.55 -0.53
N VAL A 263 -8.28 -0.40 -1.03
CA VAL A 263 -6.91 -0.17 -1.50
C VAL A 263 -6.77 -0.69 -2.94
N ALA A 264 -6.41 0.15 -3.89
CA ALA A 264 -6.05 -0.22 -5.25
C ALA A 264 -4.53 -0.11 -5.44
N ILE A 265 -3.86 -1.22 -5.74
CA ILE A 265 -2.39 -1.28 -5.89
C ILE A 265 -2.02 -1.65 -7.32
N GLY A 266 -1.30 -0.77 -8.00
CA GLY A 266 -0.77 -0.95 -9.35
C GLY A 266 -1.53 -0.16 -10.43
N TYR A 267 -0.91 -0.06 -11.60
CA TYR A 267 -1.47 0.59 -12.79
C TYR A 267 -2.85 0.02 -13.17
N ASP A 268 -3.84 0.88 -13.44
CA ASP A 268 -5.22 0.50 -13.78
C ASP A 268 -5.94 -0.40 -12.73
N SER A 269 -5.44 -0.49 -11.50
CA SER A 269 -6.10 -1.27 -10.45
C SER A 269 -7.37 -0.56 -9.96
N ILE A 270 -8.45 -1.32 -9.75
CA ILE A 270 -9.76 -0.81 -9.31
C ILE A 270 -10.17 -1.51 -8.02
N ALA A 271 -10.38 -0.75 -6.95
CA ALA A 271 -10.94 -1.20 -5.70
C ALA A 271 -12.32 -0.55 -5.48
N ASN A 272 -13.38 -1.30 -5.79
CA ASN A 272 -14.77 -0.86 -5.74
C ASN A 272 -15.61 -1.61 -4.69
N ARG A 273 -14.94 -2.33 -3.76
CA ARG A 273 -15.56 -3.04 -2.64
C ARG A 273 -14.96 -2.56 -1.32
N MET A 274 -15.83 -2.31 -0.34
CA MET A 274 -15.39 -1.85 0.99
C MET A 274 -14.51 -2.90 1.66
N ASN A 275 -13.50 -2.46 2.42
CA ASN A 275 -12.60 -3.32 3.18
C ASN A 275 -11.87 -4.36 2.30
N THR A 276 -11.40 -3.97 1.11
CA THR A 276 -10.66 -4.86 0.20
C THR A 276 -9.40 -4.23 -0.33
N VAL A 277 -8.42 -5.09 -0.68
CA VAL A 277 -7.25 -4.72 -1.48
C VAL A 277 -7.41 -5.34 -2.86
N SER A 278 -7.40 -4.51 -3.90
CA SER A 278 -7.39 -4.91 -5.30
C SER A 278 -6.00 -4.75 -5.89
N PHE A 279 -5.51 -5.84 -6.49
CA PHE A 279 -4.24 -5.88 -7.22
C PHE A 279 -4.44 -5.80 -8.73
N GLY A 280 -5.61 -5.35 -9.20
CA GLY A 280 -5.95 -5.34 -10.62
C GLY A 280 -7.38 -4.85 -10.87
N ASN A 281 -8.00 -5.33 -11.94
CA ASN A 281 -9.40 -5.09 -12.29
C ASN A 281 -10.00 -6.35 -12.96
N ASP A 282 -11.19 -6.24 -13.52
CA ASP A 282 -11.92 -7.38 -14.11
C ASP A 282 -11.13 -8.08 -15.24
N THR A 283 -10.31 -7.33 -15.98
CA THR A 283 -9.52 -7.82 -17.12
C THR A 283 -8.04 -7.99 -16.78
N LEU A 284 -7.48 -7.12 -15.95
CA LEU A 284 -6.08 -7.12 -15.54
C LEU A 284 -5.95 -7.76 -14.16
N LYS A 285 -5.38 -8.96 -14.09
CA LYS A 285 -5.07 -9.65 -12.83
C LYS A 285 -3.56 -9.77 -12.68
N ARG A 286 -3.07 -9.70 -11.45
CA ARG A 286 -1.64 -9.84 -11.14
C ARG A 286 -1.40 -11.10 -10.34
N GLN A 287 -0.27 -11.75 -10.64
CA GLN A 287 0.26 -12.79 -9.76
C GLN A 287 0.89 -12.12 -8.54
N LEU A 288 0.66 -12.70 -7.38
CA LEU A 288 1.31 -12.32 -6.14
C LEU A 288 2.46 -13.31 -5.91
N THR A 289 3.69 -12.83 -5.89
CA THR A 289 4.92 -13.64 -5.80
C THR A 289 5.74 -13.27 -4.56
N ASN A 290 6.70 -14.12 -4.18
CA ASN A 290 7.54 -13.94 -2.99
C ASN A 290 6.73 -13.93 -1.67
N ILE A 291 5.68 -14.76 -1.62
CA ILE A 291 4.87 -14.98 -0.43
C ILE A 291 5.45 -16.19 0.31
N ALA A 292 5.76 -16.03 1.60
CA ALA A 292 6.12 -17.15 2.46
C ALA A 292 4.91 -18.03 2.76
N ASP A 293 5.14 -19.30 3.05
CA ASP A 293 4.07 -20.23 3.44
C ASP A 293 3.31 -19.70 4.67
N GLY A 294 1.99 -19.57 4.53
CA GLY A 294 1.12 -19.07 5.60
C GLY A 294 0.87 -20.10 6.69
N GLY A 295 0.49 -19.67 7.89
CA GLY A 295 0.08 -20.62 8.93
C GLY A 295 -1.19 -21.38 8.54
N VAL A 296 -1.16 -22.71 8.51
CA VAL A 296 -2.36 -23.54 8.21
C VAL A 296 -2.88 -24.16 9.50
N TYR A 297 -3.78 -23.44 10.17
CA TYR A 297 -4.49 -23.87 11.37
C TYR A 297 -5.85 -23.16 11.48
N GLN A 298 -6.74 -23.63 12.36
CA GLN A 298 -8.07 -23.06 12.51
C GLN A 298 -8.01 -21.59 12.97
N GLY A 299 -8.62 -20.69 12.21
CA GLY A 299 -8.63 -19.25 12.49
C GLY A 299 -7.46 -18.46 11.88
N SER A 300 -6.55 -19.11 11.15
CA SER A 300 -5.53 -18.39 10.38
C SER A 300 -6.17 -17.49 9.31
N SER A 301 -5.55 -16.33 9.07
CA SER A 301 -5.93 -15.37 8.03
C SER A 301 -4.79 -15.10 7.04
N ASP A 302 -3.76 -15.95 7.06
CA ASP A 302 -2.61 -15.82 6.17
C ASP A 302 -2.98 -16.26 4.74
N ALA A 303 -2.30 -15.68 3.75
CA ALA A 303 -2.36 -16.17 2.39
C ALA A 303 -1.66 -17.54 2.29
N VAL A 304 -2.32 -18.51 1.66
CA VAL A 304 -1.75 -19.83 1.38
C VAL A 304 -1.01 -19.80 0.05
N THR A 305 0.20 -20.35 0.01
CA THR A 305 1.01 -20.39 -1.21
C THR A 305 0.63 -21.55 -2.13
N GLY A 306 1.10 -21.50 -3.38
CA GLY A 306 0.96 -22.62 -4.30
C GLY A 306 1.64 -23.91 -3.81
N ASN A 307 2.75 -23.81 -3.07
CA ASN A 307 3.44 -24.97 -2.48
C ASN A 307 2.55 -25.69 -1.46
N GLN A 308 1.91 -24.93 -0.58
CA GLN A 308 1.01 -25.47 0.44
C GLN A 308 -0.22 -26.15 -0.17
N LEU A 309 -0.83 -25.53 -1.19
CA LEU A 309 -1.95 -26.12 -1.91
C LEU A 309 -1.54 -27.36 -2.71
N TRP A 310 -0.36 -27.35 -3.33
CA TRP A 310 0.17 -28.51 -4.05
C TRP A 310 0.40 -29.71 -3.13
N ASN A 311 0.97 -29.51 -1.94
CA ASN A 311 1.12 -30.56 -0.93
C ASN A 311 -0.23 -31.15 -0.49
N ALA A 312 -1.28 -30.33 -0.43
CA ALA A 312 -2.63 -30.83 -0.15
C ALA A 312 -3.18 -31.69 -1.29
N TYR A 313 -2.94 -31.32 -2.55
CA TYR A 313 -3.31 -32.14 -3.71
C TYR A 313 -2.58 -33.48 -3.72
N GLN A 314 -1.27 -33.51 -3.42
CA GLN A 314 -0.51 -34.77 -3.35
C GLN A 314 -1.12 -35.73 -2.32
N ARG A 315 -1.47 -35.24 -1.12
CA ARG A 315 -2.15 -36.07 -0.10
C ARG A 315 -3.51 -36.61 -0.55
N MET A 316 -4.22 -35.89 -1.43
CA MET A 316 -5.49 -36.35 -1.98
C MET A 316 -5.30 -37.43 -3.06
N ASP A 317 -4.22 -37.35 -3.82
CA ASP A 317 -3.84 -38.38 -4.79
C ASP A 317 -3.43 -39.67 -4.06
N ASP A 318 -2.63 -39.57 -2.99
CA ASP A 318 -2.28 -40.70 -2.11
C ASP A 318 -3.56 -41.36 -1.56
N LEU A 319 -4.49 -40.57 -1.01
CA LEU A 319 -5.77 -41.11 -0.49
C LEU A 319 -6.62 -41.80 -1.58
N LYS A 320 -6.56 -41.34 -2.82
CA LYS A 320 -7.27 -41.97 -3.93
C LYS A 320 -6.67 -43.34 -4.26
N GLU A 321 -5.35 -43.45 -4.19
CA GLU A 321 -4.64 -44.73 -4.34
C GLU A 321 -5.08 -45.70 -3.24
N ASP A 322 -5.01 -45.28 -1.96
CA ASP A 322 -5.44 -46.07 -0.80
C ASP A 322 -6.88 -46.59 -0.96
N ILE A 323 -7.80 -45.75 -1.44
CA ILE A 323 -9.20 -46.16 -1.66
C ILE A 323 -9.31 -47.20 -2.77
N ASN A 324 -8.53 -47.08 -3.85
CA ASN A 324 -8.57 -48.06 -4.93
C ASN A 324 -8.03 -49.41 -4.45
N ILE A 325 -6.95 -49.39 -3.66
CA ILE A 325 -6.36 -50.55 -3.00
C ILE A 325 -7.41 -51.24 -2.12
N VAL A 326 -8.09 -50.49 -1.23
CA VAL A 326 -9.17 -51.03 -0.38
C VAL A 326 -10.31 -51.61 -1.22
N GLY A 327 -10.66 -50.97 -2.35
CA GLY A 327 -11.67 -51.48 -3.28
C GLY A 327 -11.27 -52.82 -3.92
N ALA A 328 -10.02 -52.94 -4.36
CA ALA A 328 -9.48 -54.16 -4.96
C ALA A 328 -9.42 -55.29 -3.93
N HIS A 329 -8.96 -55.00 -2.70
CA HIS A 329 -8.98 -55.94 -1.58
C HIS A 329 -10.40 -56.45 -1.28
N ALA A 330 -11.37 -55.54 -1.16
CA ALA A 330 -12.75 -55.90 -0.88
C ALA A 330 -13.34 -56.80 -1.99
N ALA A 331 -13.05 -56.48 -3.26
CA ALA A 331 -13.44 -57.30 -4.39
C ALA A 331 -12.80 -58.71 -4.32
N ALA A 332 -11.50 -58.80 -4.04
CA ALA A 332 -10.76 -60.06 -3.99
C ALA A 332 -11.28 -60.94 -2.84
N LEU A 333 -11.38 -60.35 -1.65
CA LEU A 333 -11.89 -61.03 -0.47
C LEU A 333 -13.32 -61.50 -0.67
N SER A 334 -14.19 -60.71 -1.32
CA SER A 334 -15.58 -61.12 -1.61
C SER A 334 -15.66 -62.36 -2.52
N GLY A 335 -14.67 -62.56 -3.38
CA GLY A 335 -14.55 -63.72 -4.27
C GLY A 335 -14.15 -65.03 -3.58
N LEU A 336 -13.79 -65.01 -2.30
CA LEU A 336 -13.42 -66.21 -1.54
C LEU A 336 -14.66 -66.99 -1.09
N HIS A 337 -14.77 -68.24 -1.55
CA HIS A 337 -15.90 -69.13 -1.27
C HIS A 337 -15.42 -70.54 -0.84
N PRO A 338 -16.10 -71.18 0.12
CA PRO A 338 -15.81 -72.56 0.50
C PRO A 338 -16.35 -73.55 -0.56
N ILE A 339 -15.71 -74.71 -0.66
CA ILE A 339 -16.28 -75.85 -1.38
C ILE A 339 -17.30 -76.59 -0.50
N GLN A 340 -18.09 -77.49 -1.10
CA GLN A 340 -19.12 -78.22 -0.37
C GLN A 340 -18.54 -79.03 0.80
N TYR A 341 -19.25 -79.07 1.93
CA TYR A 341 -18.81 -79.76 3.14
C TYR A 341 -18.49 -81.24 2.88
N ASP A 342 -17.30 -81.65 3.31
CA ASP A 342 -16.83 -83.04 3.34
C ASP A 342 -16.35 -83.37 4.77
N PRO A 343 -16.94 -84.37 5.45
CA PRO A 343 -16.53 -84.78 6.80
C PRO A 343 -15.06 -85.16 6.92
N ASP A 344 -14.47 -85.71 5.86
CA ASP A 344 -13.08 -86.17 5.84
C ASP A 344 -12.10 -85.02 5.53
N MET A 345 -12.61 -83.89 5.01
CA MET A 345 -11.86 -82.68 4.67
C MET A 345 -12.55 -81.41 5.21
N PRO A 346 -12.58 -81.20 6.54
CA PRO A 346 -13.32 -80.09 7.16
C PRO A 346 -12.67 -78.71 6.92
N THR A 347 -11.41 -78.65 6.51
CA THR A 347 -10.69 -77.41 6.19
C THR A 347 -10.51 -77.26 4.70
N THR A 348 -10.91 -76.12 4.14
CA THR A 348 -10.81 -75.82 2.71
C THR A 348 -10.05 -74.53 2.49
N LEU A 349 -9.36 -74.46 1.35
CA LEU A 349 -8.61 -73.28 0.90
C LEU A 349 -9.30 -72.68 -0.32
N SER A 350 -9.32 -71.36 -0.41
CA SER A 350 -9.85 -70.61 -1.53
C SER A 350 -8.88 -69.50 -1.92
N ALA A 351 -8.87 -69.15 -3.20
CA ALA A 351 -8.12 -68.00 -3.70
C ALA A 351 -9.00 -67.21 -4.66
N ALA A 352 -8.84 -65.89 -4.66
CA ALA A 352 -9.62 -64.99 -5.49
C ALA A 352 -8.76 -63.79 -5.91
N VAL A 353 -9.12 -63.17 -7.03
CA VAL A 353 -8.51 -61.93 -7.50
C VAL A 353 -9.60 -60.88 -7.59
N GLY A 354 -9.31 -59.70 -7.04
CA GLY A 354 -10.16 -58.53 -7.09
C GLY A 354 -9.46 -57.44 -7.86
N THR A 355 -10.26 -56.63 -8.52
CA THR A 355 -9.78 -55.42 -9.18
C THR A 355 -10.75 -54.29 -8.88
N TYR A 356 -10.21 -53.10 -8.68
CA TYR A 356 -11.01 -51.89 -8.60
C TYR A 356 -10.24 -50.77 -9.27
N ARG A 357 -10.79 -50.28 -10.39
CA ARG A 357 -10.11 -49.34 -11.28
C ARG A 357 -8.75 -49.91 -11.72
N ASP A 358 -7.67 -49.22 -11.39
CA ASP A 358 -6.32 -49.53 -11.86
C ASP A 358 -5.55 -50.44 -10.88
N GLU A 359 -6.17 -50.81 -9.74
CA GLU A 359 -5.56 -51.66 -8.72
C GLU A 359 -6.06 -53.11 -8.75
N TYR A 360 -5.17 -54.03 -8.35
CA TYR A 360 -5.43 -55.46 -8.30
C TYR A 360 -5.01 -56.04 -6.96
N ALA A 361 -5.85 -56.89 -6.38
CA ALA A 361 -5.53 -57.60 -5.15
C ALA A 361 -5.76 -59.11 -5.31
N VAL A 362 -4.90 -59.90 -4.66
CA VAL A 362 -5.02 -61.35 -4.58
C VAL A 362 -5.37 -61.72 -3.16
N ALA A 363 -6.44 -62.49 -2.98
CA ALA A 363 -6.91 -62.97 -1.70
C ALA A 363 -6.74 -64.49 -1.57
N VAL A 364 -6.41 -64.94 -0.37
CA VAL A 364 -6.39 -66.34 0.04
C VAL A 364 -7.24 -66.49 1.30
N GLY A 365 -8.08 -67.52 1.34
CA GLY A 365 -8.97 -67.80 2.45
C GLY A 365 -8.88 -69.24 2.93
N VAL A 366 -9.06 -69.42 4.23
CA VAL A 366 -9.23 -70.71 4.90
C VAL A 366 -10.64 -70.78 5.46
N PHE A 367 -11.35 -71.86 5.19
CA PHE A 367 -12.66 -72.14 5.76
C PHE A 367 -12.61 -73.45 6.54
N HIS A 368 -13.10 -73.47 7.77
CA HIS A 368 -13.08 -74.65 8.62
C HIS A 368 -14.48 -74.96 9.17
N TYR A 369 -15.00 -76.14 8.84
CA TYR A 369 -16.27 -76.65 9.34
C TYR A 369 -16.04 -77.39 10.66
N THR A 370 -16.58 -76.86 11.75
CA THR A 370 -16.56 -77.56 13.05
C THR A 370 -17.69 -78.60 13.15
N ARG A 371 -18.77 -78.36 12.40
CA ARG A 371 -19.96 -79.22 12.26
C ARG A 371 -20.53 -79.02 10.85
N GLU A 372 -21.42 -79.91 10.40
CA GLU A 372 -22.20 -79.74 9.15
C GLU A 372 -22.91 -78.38 9.06
N THR A 373 -23.22 -77.76 10.20
CA THR A 373 -24.00 -76.52 10.28
C THR A 373 -23.20 -75.29 10.70
N VAL A 374 -21.91 -75.40 11.02
CA VAL A 374 -21.10 -74.27 11.54
C VAL A 374 -19.75 -74.20 10.84
N MET A 375 -19.50 -73.08 10.14
CA MET A 375 -18.27 -72.80 9.42
C MET A 375 -17.61 -71.52 9.92
N PHE A 376 -16.31 -71.58 10.22
CA PHE A 376 -15.47 -70.40 10.39
C PHE A 376 -14.75 -70.07 9.09
N ASN A 377 -14.56 -68.79 8.80
CA ASN A 377 -13.78 -68.34 7.66
C ASN A 377 -12.76 -67.29 8.10
N LEU A 378 -11.59 -67.35 7.47
CA LEU A 378 -10.51 -66.39 7.58
C LEU A 378 -10.01 -66.11 6.16
N GLY A 379 -9.71 -64.85 5.85
CA GLY A 379 -9.13 -64.46 4.57
C GLY A 379 -8.12 -63.36 4.74
N ALA A 380 -7.10 -63.36 3.90
CA ALA A 380 -6.12 -62.31 3.78
C ALA A 380 -5.95 -61.98 2.30
N SER A 381 -5.63 -60.73 1.99
CA SER A 381 -5.43 -60.28 0.63
C SER A 381 -4.29 -59.27 0.57
N ILE A 382 -3.54 -59.31 -0.53
CA ILE A 382 -2.40 -58.45 -0.81
C ILE A 382 -2.64 -57.71 -2.13
N CYS A 383 -2.33 -56.41 -2.19
CA CYS A 383 -2.49 -55.58 -3.39
C CYS A 383 -1.16 -55.32 -4.12
N SER A 384 -1.20 -54.60 -5.24
CA SER A 384 -0.07 -54.29 -6.14
C SER A 384 1.09 -53.56 -5.44
N ASP A 385 0.74 -52.72 -4.47
CA ASP A 385 1.61 -51.84 -3.70
C ASP A 385 2.22 -52.51 -2.46
N GLY A 386 1.70 -53.69 -2.09
CA GLY A 386 2.14 -54.46 -0.93
C GLY A 386 1.24 -54.33 0.30
N ASP A 387 0.14 -53.57 0.23
CA ASP A 387 -0.81 -53.46 1.34
C ASP A 387 -1.56 -54.77 1.60
N LEU A 388 -1.95 -54.99 2.87
CA LEU A 388 -2.59 -56.21 3.36
C LEU A 388 -3.96 -55.89 3.97
N MET A 389 -5.00 -56.59 3.53
CA MET A 389 -6.34 -56.56 4.14
C MET A 389 -6.80 -57.95 4.54
N GLY A 390 -7.41 -58.09 5.72
CA GLY A 390 -7.92 -59.36 6.23
C GLY A 390 -9.43 -59.35 6.50
N ARG A 391 -10.05 -60.54 6.50
CA ARG A 391 -11.42 -60.78 6.95
C ARG A 391 -11.51 -62.02 7.83
N ALA A 392 -12.46 -62.03 8.75
CA ALA A 392 -12.83 -63.21 9.53
C ALA A 392 -14.33 -63.26 9.75
N GLY A 393 -14.92 -64.46 9.80
CA GLY A 393 -16.37 -64.61 9.97
C GLY A 393 -16.80 -66.00 10.40
N VAL A 394 -18.07 -66.11 10.78
CA VAL A 394 -18.75 -67.38 11.09
C VAL A 394 -20.04 -67.47 10.29
N SER A 395 -20.38 -68.66 9.84
CA SER A 395 -21.60 -68.94 9.07
C SER A 395 -22.32 -70.14 9.64
N PHE A 396 -23.66 -70.06 9.66
CA PHE A 396 -24.53 -71.10 10.18
C PHE A 396 -25.47 -71.59 9.08
N ALA A 397 -25.53 -72.90 8.85
CA ALA A 397 -26.49 -73.49 7.93
C ALA A 397 -27.85 -73.69 8.64
N VAL A 398 -28.94 -73.22 8.03
CA VAL A 398 -30.30 -73.34 8.56
C VAL A 398 -31.18 -74.09 7.56
N GLY A 399 -31.57 -75.33 7.88
CA GLY A 399 -32.42 -76.20 7.03
C GLY A 399 -32.43 -77.67 7.48
N LYS A 400 -33.43 -78.47 7.05
CA LYS A 400 -33.48 -79.92 7.29
C LYS A 400 -32.57 -80.64 6.28
N GLY A 401 -31.48 -81.27 6.73
CA GLY A 401 -30.60 -82.07 5.88
C GLY A 401 -31.38 -83.19 5.18
N GLY A 402 -31.23 -83.29 3.85
CA GLY A 402 -31.87 -84.36 3.07
C GLY A 402 -31.35 -85.75 3.48
N GLU A 403 -32.21 -86.77 3.41
CA GLU A 403 -32.04 -88.17 3.85
C GLU A 403 -30.77 -88.93 3.37
N LYS A 404 -29.87 -88.28 2.61
CA LYS A 404 -28.67 -88.92 2.05
C LYS A 404 -27.50 -89.10 3.04
N SER A 405 -27.34 -88.30 4.10
CA SER A 405 -26.17 -88.45 4.99
C SER A 405 -26.22 -89.72 5.85
N ASN A 406 -27.42 -90.22 6.14
CA ASN A 406 -27.64 -91.45 6.90
C ASN A 406 -27.32 -92.75 6.12
N LYS A 407 -27.08 -92.68 4.81
CA LYS A 407 -26.68 -93.84 4.00
C LYS A 407 -25.22 -94.22 4.22
N ARG A 408 -24.28 -93.26 4.24
CA ARG A 408 -22.84 -93.57 4.41
C ARG A 408 -22.54 -94.25 5.75
N ALA A 409 -23.14 -93.79 6.84
CA ALA A 409 -22.96 -94.40 8.16
C ALA A 409 -23.57 -95.82 8.24
N LYS A 410 -24.74 -96.03 7.61
CA LYS A 410 -25.37 -97.36 7.52
C LYS A 410 -24.60 -98.31 6.59
N ASP A 411 -24.09 -97.81 5.47
CA ASP A 411 -23.34 -98.59 4.49
C ASP A 411 -21.99 -99.02 5.06
N ALA A 412 -21.27 -98.13 5.79
CA ALA A 412 -20.03 -98.47 6.49
C ALA A 412 -20.27 -99.51 7.61
N ALA A 413 -21.29 -99.33 8.44
CA ALA A 413 -21.66 -100.32 9.46
C ALA A 413 -22.06 -101.68 8.86
N SER A 414 -22.71 -101.68 7.69
CA SER A 414 -23.08 -102.90 6.98
C SER A 414 -21.89 -103.60 6.31
N MET A 415 -20.88 -102.84 5.84
CA MET A 415 -19.63 -103.40 5.32
C MET A 415 -18.75 -103.97 6.42
N GLN A 416 -18.66 -103.30 7.58
CA GLN A 416 -17.96 -103.81 8.76
C GLN A 416 -18.54 -105.17 9.17
N LYS A 417 -19.88 -105.25 9.23
CA LYS A 417 -20.59 -106.50 9.55
C LYS A 417 -20.37 -107.60 8.50
N ARG A 418 -20.27 -107.25 7.20
CA ARG A 418 -19.94 -108.20 6.13
C ARG A 418 -18.48 -108.70 6.20
N MET A 419 -17.54 -107.86 6.64
CA MET A 419 -16.14 -108.27 6.87
C MET A 419 -16.04 -109.26 8.03
N ASP A 420 -16.72 -108.98 9.14
CA ASP A 420 -16.77 -109.90 10.29
C ASP A 420 -17.41 -111.25 9.92
N GLU A 421 -18.48 -111.24 9.10
CA GLU A 421 -19.11 -112.46 8.58
C GLU A 421 -18.20 -113.23 7.61
N LEU A 422 -17.40 -112.53 6.79
CA LEU A 422 -16.41 -113.14 5.88
C LEU A 422 -15.26 -113.80 6.63
N GLU A 423 -14.73 -113.15 7.67
CA GLU A 423 -13.69 -113.74 8.54
C GLU A 423 -14.20 -115.00 9.25
N ALA A 424 -15.44 -114.98 9.75
CA ALA A 424 -16.07 -116.16 10.35
C ALA A 424 -16.27 -117.30 9.34
N MET A 425 -16.62 -116.98 8.08
CA MET A 425 -16.76 -117.96 7.01
C MET A 425 -15.40 -118.57 6.60
N LEU A 426 -14.34 -117.75 6.60
CA LEU A 426 -12.97 -118.19 6.29
C LEU A 426 -12.44 -119.15 7.36
N ALA A 427 -12.70 -118.87 8.65
CA ALA A 427 -12.33 -119.74 9.76
C ALA A 427 -13.01 -121.11 9.67
N LYS A 428 -14.30 -121.14 9.32
CA LYS A 428 -15.07 -122.38 9.14
C LYS A 428 -14.57 -123.22 7.95
N LEU A 429 -14.16 -122.56 6.87
CA LEU A 429 -13.59 -123.22 5.68
C LEU A 429 -12.21 -123.83 5.95
N MET A 430 -11.42 -123.21 6.82
CA MET A 430 -10.15 -123.78 7.28
C MET A 430 -10.36 -125.03 8.14
N GLU A 431 -11.39 -125.03 9.00
CA GLU A 431 -11.74 -126.17 9.85
C GLU A 431 -12.24 -127.38 9.03
N GLU A 432 -13.09 -127.14 8.01
CA GLU A 432 -13.53 -128.19 7.07
C GLU A 432 -12.36 -128.78 6.25
N ASN A 433 -11.39 -127.95 5.85
CA ASN A 433 -10.21 -128.44 5.12
C ASN A 433 -9.32 -129.34 6.00
N GLU A 434 -9.19 -129.01 7.28
CA GLU A 434 -8.38 -129.80 8.21
C GLU A 434 -9.07 -131.13 8.56
N GLN A 435 -10.41 -131.14 8.65
CA GLN A 435 -11.19 -132.38 8.75
C GLN A 435 -11.04 -133.26 7.49
N ASN A 436 -11.15 -132.68 6.29
CA ASN A 436 -10.96 -133.41 5.03
C ASN A 436 -9.56 -134.01 4.90
N LYS A 437 -8.51 -133.31 5.37
CA LYS A 437 -7.15 -133.90 5.45
C LYS A 437 -7.10 -135.12 6.37
N GLN A 438 -7.75 -135.07 7.53
CA GLN A 438 -7.81 -136.21 8.44
C GLN A 438 -8.55 -137.39 7.81
N THR A 439 -9.65 -137.15 7.09
CA THR A 439 -10.38 -138.20 6.37
C THR A 439 -9.54 -138.81 5.24
N ILE A 440 -8.73 -138.01 4.54
CA ILE A 440 -7.79 -138.50 3.51
C ILE A 440 -6.70 -139.38 4.15
N ILE A 441 -6.15 -139.01 5.31
CA ILE A 441 -5.17 -139.82 6.05
C ILE A 441 -5.80 -141.16 6.50
N GLU A 442 -7.04 -141.12 6.97
CA GLU A 442 -7.77 -142.31 7.42
C GLU A 442 -8.09 -143.26 6.25
N LEU A 443 -8.54 -142.73 5.10
CA LEU A 443 -8.75 -143.48 3.85
C LEU A 443 -7.44 -144.04 3.26
N THR A 444 -6.31 -143.34 3.43
CA THR A 444 -5.00 -143.81 2.95
C THR A 444 -4.48 -144.96 3.82
N SER A 445 -4.70 -144.93 5.14
CA SER A 445 -4.31 -146.03 6.03
C SER A 445 -5.16 -147.30 5.85
N GLN A 446 -6.43 -147.17 5.42
CA GLN A 446 -7.28 -148.31 5.06
C GLN A 446 -6.89 -148.95 3.71
N LEU A 447 -6.18 -148.24 2.84
CA LEU A 447 -5.67 -148.74 1.56
C LEU A 447 -4.35 -149.52 1.70
N GLU A 448 -3.51 -149.21 2.69
CA GLU A 448 -2.23 -149.91 2.94
C GLU A 448 -2.39 -151.24 3.71
N ALA A 449 -3.53 -151.48 4.37
CA ALA A 449 -3.82 -152.75 5.06
C ALA A 449 -4.32 -153.87 4.14
N LYS A 450 -4.33 -153.66 2.81
CA LYS A 450 -4.90 -154.59 1.82
C LYS A 450 -3.95 -155.02 0.70
N ASN A 451 -2.64 -154.87 0.87
CA ASN A 451 -1.61 -155.48 0.03
C ASN A 451 -0.51 -156.13 0.87
#